data_AF-A0A6V7JGU9-F1
#
_entry.id   AF-A0A6V7JGU9-F1
#
_cell.length_a   1.000
_cell.length_b   1.000
_cell.length_c   1.000
_cell.angle_alpha   90.00
_cell.angle_beta   90.00
_cell.angle_gamma   90.00
#
_symmetry.space_group_name_H-M   'P 1'
#
loop_
_entity.id
_entity.type
_entity.pdbx_description
1 polymer ?
#
loop_
_entity_poly.entity_id
_entity_poly.type
_entity_poly.pdbx_seq_one_letter_code
_entity_poly.pdbx_strand_id
1 'polypeptide(L)' 'AGVEMSWVGTFIPKNSCPVNEYFVKFPRHSQDPGIDAVFPAADWDSWVIAYGCYQQGHY' A
#
# COMPACT_ATOMS: atom_id res chain seq x y z
N ALA A 1 -3.24 -14.47 -23.85
CA ALA A 1 -2.17 -14.29 -22.86
C ALA A 1 -2.58 -13.13 -21.96
N GLY A 2 -2.62 -13.32 -20.64
CA GLY A 2 -2.93 -12.25 -19.69
C GLY A 2 -1.68 -11.43 -19.39
N VAL A 3 -1.83 -10.12 -19.22
CA VAL A 3 -0.76 -9.24 -18.74
C VAL A 3 -0.78 -9.28 -17.22
N GLU A 4 0.29 -9.79 -16.61
CA GLU A 4 0.50 -9.65 -15.17
C GLU A 4 0.98 -8.23 -14.91
N MET A 5 0.17 -7.45 -14.19
CA MET A 5 0.57 -6.13 -13.70
C MET A 5 1.05 -6.29 -12.26
N SER A 6 2.37 -6.30 -12.08
CA SER A 6 2.98 -6.23 -10.76
C SER A 6 3.43 -4.80 -10.46
N TRP A 7 3.15 -4.33 -9.25
CA TRP A 7 3.57 -3.03 -8.75
C TRP A 7 4.48 -3.25 -7.55
N VAL A 8 5.74 -2.78 -7.65
CA VAL A 8 6.69 -2.87 -6.54
C VAL A 8 6.67 -1.55 -5.78
N GLY A 9 6.20 -1.56 -4.53
CA GLY A 9 6.12 -0.38 -3.67
C GLY A 9 6.84 -0.56 -2.34
N THR A 10 6.94 0.51 -1.56
CA THR A 10 7.45 0.50 -0.17
C THR A 10 6.34 0.89 0.79
N PHE A 11 6.14 0.10 1.84
CA PHE A 11 5.23 0.42 2.95
C PHE A 11 5.94 1.31 3.97
N ILE A 12 5.44 2.53 4.17
CA ILE A 12 5.99 3.50 5.12
C ILE A 12 5.03 3.64 6.30
N PRO A 13 5.42 3.27 7.53
CA PRO A 13 4.63 3.51 8.74
C PRO A 13 4.19 4.97 8.88
N LYS A 14 2.90 5.22 9.14
CA LYS A 14 2.40 6.58 9.40
C LYS A 14 2.55 7.02 10.86
N ASN A 15 2.46 6.07 11.80
CA ASN A 15 2.45 6.33 13.23
C ASN A 15 3.47 5.46 13.97
N SER A 16 3.88 5.89 15.17
CA SER A 16 4.90 5.20 15.98
C SER A 16 4.38 4.04 16.82
N CYS A 17 3.05 3.92 17.05
CA CYS A 17 2.36 2.74 17.59
C CYS A 17 0.86 3.04 17.87
N PRO A 18 -0.07 2.10 17.63
CA PRO A 18 0.10 0.86 16.85
C PRO A 18 0.26 1.16 15.36
N VAL A 19 1.13 0.39 14.68
CA VAL A 19 1.45 0.58 13.25
C VAL A 19 0.55 -0.29 12.40
N ASN A 20 -0.73 0.03 12.33
CA ASN A 20 -1.64 -0.58 11.35
C ASN A 20 -1.79 0.29 10.09
N GLU A 21 -1.43 1.57 10.14
CA GLU A 21 -1.53 2.51 9.02
C GLU A 21 -0.19 2.72 8.31
N TYR A 22 -0.21 2.59 6.98
CA TYR A 22 0.94 2.70 6.12
C TYR A 22 0.62 3.55 4.89
N PHE A 23 1.65 4.18 4.36
CA PHE A 23 1.62 4.76 3.04
C PHE A 23 2.40 3.88 2.07
N VAL A 24 1.74 3.38 1.03
CA VAL A 24 2.36 2.60 -0.05
C VAL A 24 2.88 3.56 -1.09
N LYS A 25 4.19 3.70 -1.15
CA LYS A 25 4.86 4.54 -2.15
C LYS A 25 5.30 3.70 -3.34
N PHE A 26 4.85 4.08 -4.53
CA PHE A 26 5.28 3.46 -5.79
C PHE A 26 6.55 4.12 -6.36
N PRO A 27 7.23 3.47 -7.32
CA PRO A 27 8.45 4.01 -7.92
C PRO A 27 8.16 5.31 -8.66
N ARG A 28 9.11 6.25 -8.68
CA ARG A 28 8.91 7.60 -9.26
C ARG A 28 8.37 7.61 -10.71
N HIS A 29 8.70 6.58 -11.50
CA HIS A 29 8.25 6.47 -12.88
C HIS A 29 6.76 6.11 -13.02
N SER A 30 6.09 5.65 -11.96
CA SER A 30 4.65 5.37 -11.98
C SER A 30 3.81 6.64 -12.08
N GLN A 31 4.36 7.80 -11.66
CA GLN A 31 3.60 9.05 -11.45
C GLN A 31 2.38 8.87 -10.53
N ASP A 32 2.35 7.78 -9.77
CA ASP A 32 1.29 7.45 -8.82
C ASP A 32 1.61 8.14 -7.49
N PRO A 33 0.64 8.86 -6.89
CA PRO A 33 0.88 9.57 -5.64
C PRO A 33 1.10 8.60 -4.48
N GLY A 34 0.77 7.33 -4.61
CA GLY A 34 0.78 6.33 -3.55
C GLY A 34 -0.63 6.00 -3.05
N ILE A 35 -0.72 4.98 -2.20
CA ILE A 35 -1.98 4.52 -1.61
C ILE A 35 -1.86 4.52 -0.10
N ASP A 36 -2.86 5.09 0.56
CA ASP A 36 -3.05 4.87 2.00
C ASP A 36 -3.58 3.46 2.22
N ALA A 37 -2.84 2.68 3.00
CA ALA A 37 -3.15 1.30 3.33
C ALA A 37 -3.24 1.11 4.83
N VAL A 38 -4.12 0.21 5.25
CA VAL A 38 -4.25 -0.19 6.65
C VAL A 38 -4.35 -1.71 6.74
N PHE A 39 -3.70 -2.26 7.75
CA PHE A 39 -3.70 -3.68 8.07
C PHE A 39 -4.58 -3.93 9.31
N PRO A 40 -5.89 -4.18 9.14
CA PRO A 40 -6.81 -4.39 10.28
C PRO A 40 -6.50 -5.67 11.05
N ALA A 41 -5.92 -6.68 10.39
CA ALA A 41 -5.52 -7.93 11.00
C ALA A 41 -4.36 -8.56 10.23
N ALA A 42 -3.41 -9.14 10.96
CA ALA A 42 -2.27 -9.83 10.39
C ALA A 42 -1.80 -10.93 11.35
N ASP A 43 -1.43 -12.06 10.75
CA ASP A 43 -0.42 -12.97 11.26
C ASP A 43 0.81 -12.76 10.37
N TRP A 44 1.80 -11.99 10.85
CA TRP A 44 2.94 -11.58 10.04
C TRP A 44 3.78 -12.75 9.50
N ASP A 45 3.63 -13.95 10.07
CA ASP A 45 4.32 -15.15 9.61
C ASP A 45 3.54 -15.89 8.50
N SER A 46 2.23 -15.63 8.37
CA SER A 46 1.33 -16.45 7.53
C SER A 46 0.46 -15.64 6.57
N TRP A 47 -0.23 -14.60 7.04
CA TRP A 47 -1.22 -13.87 6.25
C TRP A 47 -1.44 -12.44 6.76
N VAL A 48 -1.81 -11.54 5.85
CA VAL A 48 -2.24 -10.18 6.20
C VAL A 48 -3.56 -9.86 5.48
N ILE A 49 -4.44 -9.12 6.14
CA ILE A 49 -5.54 -8.41 5.47
C ILE A 49 -5.09 -6.96 5.33
N ALA A 50 -5.15 -6.43 4.10
CA ALA A 50 -4.86 -5.03 3.82
C ALA A 50 -6.04 -4.40 3.08
N TYR A 51 -6.46 -3.21 3.51
CA TYR A 51 -7.35 -2.36 2.74
C TYR A 51 -6.62 -1.10 2.33
N GLY A 52 -6.88 -0.61 1.12
CA GLY A 52 -6.35 0.65 0.64
C GLY A 52 -7.36 1.36 -0.25
N CYS A 53 -7.37 2.69 -0.18
CA CYS A 53 -8.20 3.51 -1.06
C CYS A 53 -7.30 4.22 -2.06
N TYR A 54 -7.40 3.83 -3.34
CA TYR A 54 -6.76 4.58 -4.41
C TYR A 54 -7.65 5.75 -4.81
N GLN A 55 -7.17 6.97 -4.58
CA GLN A 55 -7.87 8.17 -5.02
C GLN A 55 -7.43 8.53 -6.44
N GLN A 56 -8.23 8.09 -7.42
CA GLN A 56 -8.02 8.45 -8.81
C GLN A 56 -8.64 9.83 -9.09
N GLY A 57 -7.80 10.87 -9.29
CA GLY A 57 -8.26 12.13 -9.90
C GLY A 57 -8.10 13.44 -9.10
N HIS A 58 -7.08 13.61 -8.26
CA HIS A 58 -6.74 14.93 -7.72
C HIS A 58 -5.35 15.40 -8.20
N TYR A 59 -5.34 16.00 -9.40
CA TYR A 59 -4.30 16.92 -9.86
C TYR A 59 -4.97 18.20 -10.36
#